data_AF-A0A7Z0VRW5-F1
#
_entry.id   AF-A0A7Z0VRW5-F1
#
_cell.length_a   1.000
_cell.length_b   1.000
_cell.length_c   1.000
_cell.angle_alpha   90.00
_cell.angle_beta   90.00
_cell.angle_gamma   90.00
#
_symmetry.space_group_name_H-M   'P 1'
#
loop_
_entity.id
_entity.type
_entity.pdbx_description
1 polymer ?
#
loop_
_entity_poly.entity_id
_entity_poly.type
_entity_poly.pdbx_seq_one_letter_code
_entity_poly.pdbx_strand_id
1 'polypeptide(L)'
;MALAVFTIFAWVSAAILLAAGGYLINQARRIRRPDLPMGSSWGIPIEEARVSEGAWRAAHRAAWPLVGAAGIICAVHSIAIIMTLLFMGDDFSSFVLILICMGLFTAALVQWLARAGAKSAARAAVASESDVDSDSD
;
A
#
# COMPACT_ATOMS: atom_id res chain seq x y z
N MET A 1 21.54 27.57 8.97
CA MET A 1 20.12 27.43 9.38
C MET A 1 19.31 26.61 8.39
N ALA A 2 19.29 26.95 7.09
CA ALA A 2 18.54 26.19 6.06
C ALA A 2 18.93 24.70 5.97
N LEU A 3 20.24 24.38 6.00
CA LEU A 3 20.72 23.00 5.96
C LEU A 3 20.24 22.18 7.16
N ALA A 4 20.35 22.72 8.38
CA ALA A 4 19.89 22.03 9.59
C ALA A 4 18.37 21.73 9.56
N VAL A 5 17.56 22.70 9.09
CA VAL A 5 16.12 22.50 8.91
C VAL A 5 15.84 21.41 7.87
N PHE A 6 16.58 21.41 6.76
CA PHE A 6 16.44 20.38 5.72
C PHE A 6 16.83 18.99 6.24
N THR A 7 17.92 18.87 7.01
CA THR A 7 18.34 17.61 7.62
C THR A 7 17.26 17.06 8.56
N ILE A 8 16.66 17.90 9.39
CA ILE A 8 15.55 17.49 10.28
C ILE A 8 14.36 17.02 9.43
N PHE A 9 13.98 17.78 8.40
CA PHE A 9 12.91 17.40 7.48
C PHE A 9 13.17 16.03 6.82
N ALA A 10 14.40 15.76 6.40
CA ALA A 10 14.78 14.49 5.80
C ALA A 10 14.68 13.31 6.78
N TRP A 11 15.14 13.48 8.02
CA TRP A 11 14.99 12.47 9.07
C TRP A 11 13.53 12.18 9.41
N VAL A 12 12.71 13.22 9.54
CA VAL A 12 11.27 13.08 9.78
C VAL A 12 10.60 12.35 8.62
N SER A 13 10.95 12.71 7.38
CA SER A 13 10.42 12.05 6.17
C SER A 13 10.81 10.58 6.12
N ALA A 14 12.07 10.24 6.45
CA ALA A 14 12.53 8.86 6.53
C ALA A 14 11.77 8.05 7.60
N ALA A 15 11.53 8.65 8.77
CA ALA A 15 10.77 8.00 9.85
C ALA A 15 9.30 7.76 9.45
N ILE A 16 8.65 8.75 8.80
CA ILE A 16 7.28 8.62 8.30
C ILE A 16 7.19 7.52 7.24
N LEU A 17 8.10 7.49 6.27
CA LEU A 17 8.14 6.46 5.23
C LEU A 17 8.36 5.07 5.84
N LEU A 18 9.24 4.94 6.84
CA LEU A 18 9.46 3.67 7.52
C LEU A 18 8.20 3.19 8.25
N ALA A 19 7.54 4.09 8.99
CA ALA A 19 6.30 3.79 9.71
C ALA A 19 5.17 3.41 8.74
N ALA A 20 5.00 4.15 7.65
CA ALA A 20 4.03 3.85 6.60
C ALA A 20 4.33 2.50 5.94
N GLY A 21 5.60 2.21 5.66
CA GLY A 21 6.04 0.93 5.11
C GLY A 21 5.70 -0.24 6.03
N GLY A 22 6.04 -0.13 7.31
CA GLY A 22 5.70 -1.14 8.32
C GLY A 22 4.19 -1.34 8.48
N TYR A 23 3.42 -0.25 8.47
CA TYR A 23 1.96 -0.30 8.52
C TYR A 23 1.38 -1.06 7.31
N LEU A 24 1.79 -0.71 6.09
CA LEU A 24 1.29 -1.34 4.86
C LEU A 24 1.69 -2.82 4.77
N ILE A 25 2.92 -3.18 5.16
CA ILE A 25 3.35 -4.58 5.23
C ILE A 25 2.50 -5.36 6.24
N ASN A 26 2.25 -4.79 7.43
CA ASN A 26 1.39 -5.43 8.42
C ASN A 26 -0.08 -5.53 7.93
N GLN A 27 -0.59 -4.51 7.24
CA GLN A 27 -1.89 -4.55 6.60
C GLN A 27 -1.95 -5.68 5.57
N ALA A 28 -0.99 -5.75 4.63
CA ALA A 28 -0.87 -6.80 3.62
C ALA A 28 -0.87 -8.21 4.25
N ARG A 29 -0.11 -8.40 5.33
CA ARG A 29 -0.09 -9.67 6.08
C ARG A 29 -1.45 -10.05 6.67
N ARG A 30 -2.24 -9.07 7.11
CA ARG A 30 -3.58 -9.30 7.68
C ARG A 30 -4.61 -9.58 6.59
N ILE A 31 -4.58 -8.83 5.49
CA ILE A 31 -5.52 -9.04 4.38
C ILE A 31 -5.23 -10.30 3.56
N ARG A 32 -4.00 -10.82 3.60
CA ARG A 32 -3.65 -12.12 3.02
C ARG A 32 -4.32 -13.29 3.75
N ARG A 33 -4.73 -13.11 5.01
CA ARG A 33 -5.26 -14.23 5.79
C ARG A 33 -6.62 -14.69 5.25
N PRO A 34 -6.84 -16.01 5.12
CA PRO A 34 -8.07 -16.56 4.55
C PRO A 34 -9.29 -16.35 5.46
N ASP A 35 -9.06 -16.09 6.75
CA ASP A 35 -10.08 -15.91 7.79
C ASP A 35 -10.43 -14.44 8.06
N LEU A 36 -10.01 -13.50 7.20
CA LEU A 36 -10.33 -12.09 7.40
C LEU A 36 -11.86 -11.89 7.36
N PRO A 37 -12.51 -11.51 8.48
CA PRO A 37 -13.96 -11.35 8.51
C PRO A 37 -14.40 -10.24 7.57
N MET A 38 -15.54 -10.43 6.90
CA MET A 38 -16.14 -9.39 6.08
C MET A 38 -16.38 -8.12 6.91
N GLY A 39 -16.01 -6.96 6.38
CA GLY A 39 -16.13 -5.69 7.08
C GLY A 39 -15.04 -5.42 8.13
N SER A 40 -14.03 -6.27 8.25
CA SER A 40 -12.87 -6.03 9.13
C SER A 40 -12.22 -4.67 8.85
N SER A 41 -11.82 -3.95 9.90
CA SER A 41 -11.11 -2.67 9.81
C SER A 41 -9.73 -2.78 9.13
N TRP A 42 -9.19 -4.00 9.02
CA TRP A 42 -7.93 -4.27 8.31
C TRP A 42 -8.12 -4.44 6.81
N GLY A 43 -9.36 -4.69 6.37
CA GLY A 43 -9.70 -4.84 4.96
C GLY A 43 -9.57 -3.53 4.19
N ILE A 44 -9.54 -3.65 2.87
CA ILE A 44 -9.53 -2.49 1.98
C ILE A 44 -10.97 -1.97 1.90
N PRO A 45 -11.20 -0.68 2.17
CA PRO A 45 -12.55 -0.10 2.17
C PRO A 45 -13.05 0.04 0.73
N ILE A 46 -13.68 -1.01 0.22
CA ILE A 46 -14.29 -1.08 -1.11
C ILE A 46 -15.70 -1.60 -0.94
N GLU A 47 -16.69 -0.82 -1.38
CA GLU A 47 -18.10 -1.15 -1.21
C GLU A 47 -18.48 -2.41 -1.98
N GLU A 48 -17.92 -2.60 -3.18
CA GLU A 48 -18.15 -3.80 -3.99
C GLU A 48 -17.67 -5.09 -3.31
N ALA A 49 -16.69 -5.01 -2.41
CA ALA A 49 -16.18 -6.18 -1.69
C ALA A 49 -17.08 -6.58 -0.50
N ARG A 50 -18.07 -5.75 -0.12
CA ARG A 50 -18.98 -6.01 1.00
C ARG A 50 -20.29 -6.69 0.60
N VAL A 51 -20.47 -6.96 -0.71
CA VAL A 51 -21.68 -7.56 -1.26
C VAL A 51 -21.79 -9.04 -0.86
N SER A 52 -20.68 -9.78 -0.89
CA SER A 52 -20.63 -11.19 -0.54
C SER A 52 -19.27 -11.58 0.04
N GLU A 53 -19.20 -12.73 0.73
CA GLU A 53 -17.92 -13.27 1.20
C GLU A 53 -16.96 -13.61 0.04
N GLY A 54 -17.49 -14.06 -1.10
CA GLY A 54 -16.71 -14.34 -2.30
C GLY A 54 -16.05 -13.08 -2.84
N ALA A 55 -16.83 -12.01 -2.98
CA ALA A 55 -16.34 -10.69 -3.39
C ALA A 55 -15.30 -10.13 -2.40
N TRP A 56 -15.53 -10.29 -1.09
CA TRP A 56 -14.59 -9.90 -0.05
C TRP A 56 -13.25 -10.62 -0.22
N ARG A 57 -13.26 -11.96 -0.34
CA ARG A 57 -12.02 -12.75 -0.47
C ARG A 57 -11.31 -12.47 -1.79
N ALA A 58 -12.04 -12.32 -2.90
CA ALA A 58 -11.47 -12.03 -4.21
C ALA A 58 -10.76 -10.67 -4.22
N ALA A 59 -11.40 -9.64 -3.68
CA ALA A 59 -10.84 -8.30 -3.57
C ALA A 59 -9.51 -8.29 -2.79
N HIS A 60 -9.50 -8.90 -1.60
CA HIS A 60 -8.31 -8.93 -0.75
C HIS A 60 -7.20 -9.80 -1.32
N ARG A 61 -7.54 -10.90 -2.00
CA ARG A 61 -6.57 -11.75 -2.72
C ARG A 61 -5.86 -11.00 -3.84
N ALA A 62 -6.59 -10.17 -4.60
CA ALA A 62 -6.02 -9.36 -5.66
C ALA A 62 -5.13 -8.21 -5.12
N ALA A 63 -5.49 -7.67 -3.96
CA ALA A 63 -4.87 -6.44 -3.47
C ALA A 63 -3.63 -6.64 -2.59
N TRP A 64 -3.57 -7.71 -1.79
CA TRP A 64 -2.52 -7.87 -0.78
C TRP A 64 -1.08 -7.83 -1.34
N PRO A 65 -0.77 -8.35 -2.55
CA PRO A 65 0.59 -8.26 -3.08
C PRO A 65 0.98 -6.80 -3.35
N LEU A 66 0.05 -6.01 -3.89
CA LEU A 66 0.28 -4.61 -4.22
C LEU A 66 0.36 -3.73 -2.96
N VAL A 67 -0.50 -3.97 -1.96
CA VAL A 67 -0.38 -3.29 -0.65
C VAL A 67 0.98 -3.61 0.01
N GLY A 68 1.42 -4.87 -0.07
CA GLY A 68 2.73 -5.28 0.42
C GLY A 68 3.88 -4.60 -0.33
N ALA A 69 3.79 -4.53 -1.67
CA ALA A 69 4.76 -3.85 -2.51
C ALA A 69 4.85 -2.34 -2.20
N ALA A 70 3.72 -1.66 -2.01
CA ALA A 70 3.69 -0.26 -1.57
C ALA A 70 4.43 -0.08 -0.23
N GLY A 71 4.24 -1.00 0.72
CA GLY A 71 4.96 -0.99 1.98
C GLY A 71 6.47 -1.19 1.85
N ILE A 72 6.91 -2.10 0.97
CA ILE A 72 8.32 -2.32 0.66
C ILE A 72 8.94 -1.08 0.01
N ILE A 73 8.24 -0.44 -0.93
CA ILE A 73 8.69 0.79 -1.59
C ILE A 73 8.97 1.88 -0.55
N CYS A 74 8.05 2.10 0.40
CA CYS A 74 8.25 3.08 1.47
C CYS A 74 9.47 2.75 2.33
N ALA A 75 9.65 1.47 2.72
CA ALA A 75 10.79 1.04 3.52
C ALA A 75 12.13 1.24 2.78
N VAL A 76 12.20 0.87 1.50
CA VAL A 76 13.40 1.04 0.66
C VAL A 76 13.76 2.52 0.52
N HIS A 77 12.78 3.40 0.26
CA HIS A 77 13.04 4.83 0.16
C HIS A 77 13.47 5.45 1.50
N SER A 78 12.89 5.01 2.63
CA SER A 78 13.35 5.42 3.96
C SER A 78 14.82 5.03 4.19
N ILE A 79 15.19 3.77 3.90
CA ILE A 79 16.57 3.29 4.02
C ILE A 79 17.49 4.10 3.11
N ALA A 80 17.10 4.34 1.86
CA ALA A 80 17.88 5.14 0.92
C ALA A 80 18.13 6.57 1.45
N ILE A 81 17.10 7.24 2.00
CA ILE A 81 17.24 8.57 2.60
C ILE A 81 18.22 8.52 3.78
N ILE A 82 18.10 7.53 4.68
CA ILE A 82 19.00 7.38 5.83
C ILE A 82 20.45 7.18 5.36
N MET A 83 20.68 6.31 4.38
CA MET A 83 22.02 6.09 3.83
C MET A 83 22.56 7.38 3.19
N THR A 84 21.75 8.09 2.42
CA THR A 84 22.14 9.38 1.84
C THR A 84 22.55 10.39 2.92
N LEU A 85 21.76 10.52 4.00
CA LEU A 85 22.04 11.44 5.10
C LEU A 85 23.35 11.10 5.84
N LEU A 86 23.71 9.82 5.91
CA LEU A 86 24.91 9.37 6.61
C LEU A 86 26.18 9.39 5.75
N PHE A 87 26.05 9.25 4.43
CA PHE A 87 27.21 8.96 3.56
C PHE A 87 27.48 9.97 2.44
N MET A 88 26.53 10.84 2.07
CA MET A 88 26.66 11.68 0.85
C MET A 88 27.31 13.05 1.06
N GLY A 89 27.72 13.39 2.30
CA GLY A 89 28.34 14.69 2.60
C GLY A 89 27.33 15.84 2.55
N ASP A 90 27.74 17.06 2.18
CA ASP A 90 26.91 18.27 2.31
C ASP A 90 25.94 18.52 1.13
N ASP A 91 26.13 17.88 -0.02
CA ASP A 91 25.36 18.12 -1.26
C ASP A 91 24.20 17.13 -1.50
N PHE A 92 23.64 16.57 -0.42
CA PHE A 92 22.63 15.51 -0.48
C PHE A 92 21.19 15.99 -0.78
N SER A 93 20.93 17.30 -0.69
CA SER A 93 19.58 17.83 -0.55
C SER A 93 18.65 17.49 -1.73
N SER A 94 19.12 17.71 -2.96
CA SER A 94 18.34 17.39 -4.17
C SER A 94 18.07 15.90 -4.32
N PHE A 95 19.05 15.06 -3.97
CA PHE A 95 18.90 13.61 -4.04
C PHE A 95 17.87 13.09 -3.04
N VAL A 96 17.91 13.58 -1.79
CA VAL A 96 16.89 13.26 -0.78
C VAL A 96 15.49 13.68 -1.22
N LEU A 97 15.33 14.87 -1.81
CA LEU A 97 14.03 15.32 -2.32
C LEU A 97 13.50 14.38 -3.41
N ILE A 98 14.36 13.94 -4.33
CA ILE A 98 13.99 12.97 -5.37
C ILE A 98 13.54 11.65 -4.72
N LEU A 99 14.27 11.15 -3.72
CA LEU A 99 13.89 9.92 -3.01
C LEU A 99 12.54 10.06 -2.30
N ILE A 100 12.28 11.18 -1.63
CA ILE A 100 11.00 11.42 -0.96
C ILE A 100 9.87 11.47 -1.98
N CYS A 101 9.99 12.31 -3.02
CA CYS A 101 8.95 12.49 -4.03
C CYS A 101 8.66 11.20 -4.79
N MET A 102 9.71 10.49 -5.25
CA MET A 102 9.55 9.25 -6.00
C MET A 102 8.99 8.12 -5.13
N GLY A 103 9.42 8.03 -3.87
CA GLY A 103 8.91 7.05 -2.91
C GLY A 103 7.42 7.24 -2.64
N LEU A 104 7.00 8.47 -2.37
CA LEU A 104 5.58 8.80 -2.15
C LEU A 104 4.75 8.57 -3.40
N PHE A 105 5.22 9.04 -4.56
CA PHE A 105 4.51 8.86 -5.83
C PHE A 105 4.31 7.38 -6.18
N THR A 106 5.37 6.59 -6.11
CA THR A 106 5.32 5.17 -6.47
C THR A 106 4.45 4.39 -5.48
N ALA A 107 4.56 4.66 -4.18
CA ALA A 107 3.70 4.03 -3.18
C ALA A 107 2.22 4.37 -3.39
N ALA A 108 1.89 5.65 -3.67
CA ALA A 108 0.53 6.08 -3.95
C ALA A 108 -0.04 5.43 -5.22
N LEU A 109 0.76 5.35 -6.30
CA LEU A 109 0.38 4.71 -7.55
C LEU A 109 0.08 3.21 -7.35
N VAL A 110 0.96 2.50 -6.65
CA VAL A 110 0.76 1.07 -6.35
C VAL A 110 -0.46 0.85 -5.45
N GLN A 111 -0.69 1.73 -4.47
CA GLN A 111 -1.88 1.65 -3.61
C GLN A 111 -3.18 1.91 -4.40
N TRP A 112 -3.14 2.83 -5.36
CA TRP A 112 -4.26 3.06 -6.27
C TRP A 112 -4.53 1.84 -7.15
N LEU A 113 -3.50 1.22 -7.72
CA LEU A 113 -3.62 -0.03 -8.48
C LEU A 113 -4.18 -1.17 -7.62
N ALA A 114 -3.77 -1.28 -6.35
CA ALA A 114 -4.31 -2.27 -5.42
C ALA A 114 -5.82 -2.11 -5.24
N ARG A 115 -6.31 -0.87 -5.08
CA ARG A 115 -7.74 -0.57 -4.94
C ARG A 115 -8.51 -0.83 -6.23
N ALA A 116 -7.94 -0.45 -7.38
CA ALA A 116 -8.55 -0.69 -8.68
C ALA A 116 -8.68 -2.20 -8.98
N GLY A 117 -7.61 -2.96 -8.74
CA GLY A 117 -7.61 -4.42 -8.91
C GLY A 117 -8.58 -5.12 -7.97
N ALA A 118 -8.63 -4.69 -6.70
CA ALA A 118 -9.57 -5.21 -5.72
C ALA A 118 -11.04 -4.98 -6.12
N LYS A 119 -11.36 -3.77 -6.60
CA LYS A 119 -12.70 -3.41 -7.09
C LYS A 119 -13.11 -4.22 -8.32
N SER A 120 -12.18 -4.43 -9.25
CA SER A 120 -12.40 -5.29 -10.42
C SER A 120 -12.67 -6.74 -10.02
N ALA A 121 -11.84 -7.30 -9.13
CA ALA A 121 -11.98 -8.66 -8.63
C ALA A 121 -13.28 -8.88 -7.86
N ALA A 122 -13.71 -7.91 -7.04
CA ALA A 122 -14.98 -7.97 -6.32
C ALA A 122 -16.16 -8.07 -7.29
N ARG A 123 -16.20 -7.21 -8.31
CA ARG A 123 -17.28 -7.19 -9.31
C ARG A 123 -17.36 -8.50 -10.11
N ALA A 124 -16.20 -9.05 -10.48
CA ALA A 124 -16.14 -10.33 -11.18
C ALA A 124 -16.68 -11.48 -10.33
N ALA A 125 -16.38 -11.49 -9.02
CA ALA A 125 -16.90 -12.50 -8.11
C ALA A 125 -18.43 -12.41 -7.95
N VAL A 126 -18.98 -11.19 -7.81
CA VAL A 126 -20.43 -11.00 -7.73
C VAL A 126 -21.14 -11.47 -9.00
N ALA A 127 -20.59 -11.14 -10.18
CA ALA A 127 -21.16 -11.58 -11.45
C ALA A 127 -21.15 -13.12 -11.59
N SER A 128 -20.06 -13.77 -11.17
CA SER A 128 -20.01 -15.24 -11.20
C SER A 128 -20.98 -15.91 -10.22
N GLU A 129 -21.30 -15.26 -9.10
CA GLU A 129 -22.30 -15.77 -8.15
C GLU A 129 -23.72 -15.64 -8.73
N SER A 130 -24.04 -14.52 -9.39
CA SER A 130 -25.37 -14.33 -10.00
C SER A 130 -25.65 -15.27 -11.17
N ASP A 131 -24.63 -15.60 -11.97
CA ASP A 131 -24.79 -16.51 -13.11
C ASP A 131 -25.12 -17.94 -12.62
N VAL A 132 -24.48 -18.39 -11.54
CA VAL A 132 -24.71 -19.70 -10.92
C VAL A 132 -26.13 -19.82 -10.38
N ASP A 133 -26.64 -18.77 -9.73
CA ASP A 133 -28.01 -18.76 -9.21
C ASP A 133 -29.03 -18.84 -10.35
N SER A 134 -28.77 -18.20 -11.50
CA SER A 134 -29.69 -18.21 -12.65
C SER A 134 -29.75 -19.54 -13.42
N ASP A 135 -28.69 -20.35 -13.37
CA ASP A 135 -28.65 -21.68 -13.99
C ASP A 135 -29.30 -22.77 -13.11
N SER A 136 -29.64 -22.44 -11.85
CA SER A 136 -30.20 -23.36 -10.87
C SER A 136 -31.73 -23.35 -10.74
N ASP A 137 -32.41 -22.44 -11.45
CA ASP A 137 -33.87 -22.29 -11.54
C ASP A 137 -34.46 -22.90 -12.82
#